data_AF-A0A8T7LAX4-F1
#
_entry.id   AF-A0A8T7LAX4-F1
#
_cell.length_a   1.000
_cell.length_b   1.000
_cell.length_c   1.000
_cell.angle_alpha   90.00
_cell.angle_beta   90.00
_cell.angle_gamma   90.00
#
_symmetry.space_group_name_H-M   'P 1'
#
loop_
_entity.id
_entity.type
_entity.pdbx_description
1 polymer ?
#
loop_
_entity_poly.entity_id
_entity_poly.type
_entity_poly.pdbx_seq_one_letter_code
_entity_poly.pdbx_strand_id
1 'polypeptide(L)'
;MEQQIENEPEAACRRGVTAADLAREADRAVLYGAILVAQRPGARVKPHIADAVARLLPAVQAYLKQQDDEQAAYALEYARACGGEAFLKSKRGEA
;
A
#
# COMPACT_ATOMS: atom_id res chain seq x y z
N MET A 1 -30.95 26.41 11.54
CA MET A 1 -29.53 26.83 11.42
C MET A 1 -28.92 25.96 10.35
N GLU A 2 -29.05 26.39 9.11
CA GLU A 2 -28.53 25.66 7.94
C GLU A 2 -27.01 25.87 7.93
N GLN A 3 -26.26 24.80 8.17
CA GLN A 3 -24.81 24.83 8.04
C GLN A 3 -24.47 24.98 6.56
N GLN A 4 -24.01 26.17 6.19
CA GLN A 4 -23.32 26.40 4.93
C GLN A 4 -22.05 25.54 4.96
N ILE A 5 -22.09 24.41 4.27
CA ILE A 5 -20.88 23.65 3.94
C ILE A 5 -20.14 24.55 2.96
N GLU A 6 -19.14 25.29 3.45
CA GLU A 6 -18.16 25.94 2.59
C GLU A 6 -17.63 24.87 1.65
N ASN A 7 -17.82 25.06 0.34
CA ASN A 7 -17.21 24.22 -0.68
C ASN A 7 -15.69 24.39 -0.56
N GLU A 8 -15.05 23.57 0.27
CA GLU A 8 -13.59 23.46 0.28
C GLU A 8 -13.16 23.19 -1.17
N PRO A 9 -12.24 23.99 -1.73
CA PRO A 9 -11.79 23.77 -3.09
C PRO A 9 -11.21 22.38 -3.19
N GLU A 10 -11.73 21.58 -4.11
CA GLU A 10 -11.30 20.20 -4.31
C GLU A 10 -9.76 20.17 -4.46
N ALA A 11 -9.11 19.40 -3.57
CA ALA A 11 -7.67 19.26 -3.57
C ALA A 11 -7.19 18.85 -4.97
N ALA A 12 -6.11 19.46 -5.47
CA ALA A 12 -5.63 19.22 -6.83
C ALA A 12 -5.38 17.73 -7.12
N CYS A 13 -4.98 16.95 -6.11
CA CYS A 13 -4.77 15.52 -6.20
C CYS A 13 -6.05 14.67 -6.34
N ARG A 14 -7.24 15.27 -6.25
CA ARG A 14 -8.54 14.61 -6.40
C ARG A 14 -9.24 14.91 -7.72
N ARG A 15 -8.79 15.94 -8.45
CA ARG A 15 -9.41 16.32 -9.72
C ARG A 15 -9.29 15.20 -10.75
N GLY A 16 -10.44 14.72 -11.23
CA GLY A 16 -10.51 13.63 -12.23
C GLY A 16 -10.18 12.24 -11.68
N VAL A 17 -10.06 12.08 -10.35
CA VAL A 17 -9.77 10.79 -9.70
C VAL A 17 -11.07 10.02 -9.49
N THR A 18 -11.08 8.74 -9.88
CA THR A 18 -12.23 7.85 -9.68
C THR A 18 -12.17 7.15 -8.31
N ALA A 19 -13.29 6.58 -7.87
CA ALA A 19 -13.31 5.74 -6.68
C ALA A 19 -12.36 4.52 -6.79
N ALA A 20 -12.20 3.97 -8.00
CA ALA A 20 -11.27 2.87 -8.26
C ALA A 20 -9.81 3.31 -8.10
N ASP A 21 -9.46 4.54 -8.51
CA ASP A 21 -8.13 5.11 -8.29
C ASP A 21 -7.82 5.28 -6.80
N LEU A 22 -8.81 5.78 -6.02
CA LEU A 22 -8.67 5.91 -4.58
C LEU A 22 -8.51 4.55 -3.89
N ALA A 23 -9.25 3.53 -4.33
CA ALA A 23 -9.11 2.17 -3.81
C ALA A 23 -7.71 1.61 -4.10
N ARG A 24 -7.20 1.76 -5.34
CA ARG A 24 -5.83 1.35 -5.70
C ARG A 24 -4.77 2.09 -4.89
N GLU A 25 -4.96 3.38 -4.62
CA GLU A 25 -4.05 4.14 -3.77
C GLU A 25 -4.07 3.64 -2.32
N ALA A 26 -5.25 3.32 -1.80
CA ALA A 26 -5.39 2.77 -0.45
C ALA A 26 -4.65 1.43 -0.32
N ASP A 27 -4.81 0.53 -1.29
CA ASP A 27 -4.06 -0.73 -1.34
C ASP A 27 -2.55 -0.50 -1.47
N ARG A 28 -2.14 0.48 -2.27
CA ARG A 28 -0.73 0.84 -2.40
C ARG A 28 -0.14 1.37 -1.10
N ALA A 29 -0.90 2.13 -0.32
CA ALA A 29 -0.49 2.57 1.01
C ALA A 29 -0.30 1.39 1.97
N VAL A 30 -1.14 0.35 1.88
CA VAL A 30 -0.98 -0.90 2.63
C VAL A 30 0.32 -1.62 2.23
N LEU A 31 0.59 -1.76 0.92
CA LEU A 31 1.85 -2.35 0.44
C LEU A 31 3.08 -1.60 1.00
N TYR A 32 3.08 -0.28 0.92
CA TYR A 32 4.18 0.55 1.42
C TYR A 32 4.35 0.42 2.94
N GLY A 33 3.25 0.36 3.69
CA GLY A 33 3.27 0.10 5.12
C GLY A 33 3.89 -1.25 5.46
N ALA A 34 3.50 -2.31 4.75
CA ALA A 34 4.04 -3.66 4.95
C ALA A 34 5.54 -3.72 4.63
N ILE A 35 5.98 -3.10 3.53
CA ILE A 35 7.41 -2.99 3.19
C ILE A 35 8.17 -2.23 4.28
N LEU A 36 7.64 -1.10 4.76
CA LEU A 36 8.28 -0.29 5.80
C LEU A 36 8.45 -1.09 7.09
N VAL A 37 7.42 -1.80 7.54
CA VAL A 37 7.48 -2.64 8.76
C VAL A 37 8.43 -3.82 8.57
N ALA A 38 8.45 -4.46 7.39
CA ALA A 38 9.36 -5.55 7.09
C ALA A 38 10.84 -5.12 7.16
N GLN A 39 11.16 -3.91 6.68
CA GLN A 39 12.52 -3.38 6.66
C GLN A 39 12.93 -2.70 7.98
N ARG A 40 11.96 -2.15 8.73
CA ARG A 40 12.19 -1.40 9.98
C ARG A 40 11.20 -1.88 11.05
N PRO A 41 11.54 -2.95 11.78
CA PRO A 41 10.74 -3.41 12.92
C PRO A 41 10.51 -2.26 13.91
N GLY A 42 9.25 -1.98 14.25
CA GLY A 42 8.85 -0.88 15.13
C GLY A 42 8.44 0.42 14.42
N ALA A 43 8.47 0.47 13.09
CA ALA A 43 7.89 1.58 12.34
C ALA A 43 6.40 1.76 12.66
N ARG A 44 5.98 3.01 12.88
CA ARG A 44 4.57 3.33 13.12
C ARG A 44 3.80 3.39 11.81
N VAL A 45 2.68 2.68 11.78
CA VAL A 45 1.72 2.66 10.68
C VAL A 45 0.46 3.39 11.13
N LYS A 46 -0.25 4.06 10.20
CA LYS A 46 -1.50 4.73 10.53
C LYS A 46 -2.53 3.70 11.03
N PRO A 47 -3.30 3.99 12.11
CA PRO A 47 -4.20 3.00 12.71
C PRO A 47 -5.20 2.39 11.73
N HIS A 48 -5.77 3.18 10.82
CA HIS A 48 -6.80 2.72 9.89
C HIS A 48 -6.31 1.75 8.80
N ILE A 49 -4.99 1.60 8.60
CA ILE A 49 -4.43 0.57 7.70
C ILE A 49 -3.63 -0.49 8.47
N ALA A 50 -3.52 -0.40 9.79
CA ALA A 50 -2.64 -1.25 10.58
C ALA A 50 -2.97 -2.74 10.42
N ASP A 51 -4.25 -3.10 10.47
CA ASP A 51 -4.70 -4.49 10.31
C ASP A 51 -4.45 -5.02 8.89
N ALA A 52 -4.66 -4.18 7.87
CA ALA A 52 -4.38 -4.55 6.49
C ALA A 52 -2.87 -4.77 6.27
N VAL A 53 -2.04 -3.89 6.84
CA VAL A 53 -0.57 -4.02 6.81
C VAL A 53 -0.12 -5.30 7.53
N ALA A 54 -0.66 -5.57 8.72
CA ALA A 54 -0.31 -6.76 9.49
C ALA A 54 -0.67 -8.05 8.73
N ARG A 55 -1.80 -8.07 8.02
CA ARG A 55 -2.20 -9.22 7.18
C ARG A 55 -1.30 -9.41 5.96
N LEU A 56 -0.81 -8.34 5.34
CA LEU A 56 0.05 -8.41 4.16
C LEU A 56 1.54 -8.66 4.51
N LEU A 57 1.94 -8.35 5.75
CA LEU A 57 3.34 -8.41 6.19
C LEU A 57 4.03 -9.76 5.94
N PRO A 58 3.43 -10.93 6.24
CA PRO A 58 4.08 -12.22 6.00
C PRO A 58 4.45 -12.44 4.53
N ALA A 59 3.55 -12.08 3.61
CA ALA A 59 3.78 -12.17 2.16
C ALA A 59 4.94 -11.28 1.71
N VAL A 60 4.96 -10.03 2.17
CA VAL A 60 6.05 -9.10 1.84
C VAL A 60 7.38 -9.57 2.42
N GLN A 61 7.39 -10.10 3.64
CA GLN A 61 8.60 -10.68 4.23
C GLN A 61 9.10 -11.89 3.44
N ALA A 62 8.21 -12.77 2.99
CA ALA A 62 8.56 -13.91 2.15
C ALA A 62 9.19 -13.48 0.82
N TYR A 63 8.55 -12.51 0.15
CA TYR A 63 9.06 -11.94 -1.09
C TYR A 63 10.47 -11.32 -0.93
N LEU A 64 10.67 -10.50 0.12
CA LEU A 64 11.96 -9.83 0.35
C LEU A 64 13.07 -10.80 0.74
N LYS A 65 12.72 -11.94 1.36
CA LYS A 65 13.66 -13.02 1.69
C LYS A 65 13.91 -13.99 0.52
N GLN A 66 13.37 -13.71 -0.66
CA GLN A 66 13.49 -14.56 -1.85
C GLN A 66 13.00 -15.99 -1.61
N GLN A 67 11.92 -16.14 -0.84
CA GLN A 67 11.25 -17.42 -0.70
C GLN A 67 10.48 -17.72 -1.98
N ASP A 68 10.49 -18.99 -2.40
CA ASP A 68 9.73 -19.48 -3.56
C ASP A 68 8.49 -20.22 -3.07
N ASP A 69 7.55 -19.44 -2.51
CA ASP A 69 6.31 -19.94 -1.94
C ASP A 69 5.10 -19.07 -2.33
N GLU A 70 3.91 -19.55 -1.97
CA GLU A 70 2.65 -18.86 -2.25
C GLU A 70 2.57 -17.47 -1.62
N GLN A 71 3.27 -17.24 -0.49
CA GLN A 71 3.29 -15.96 0.20
C GLN A 71 4.08 -14.93 -0.60
N ALA A 72 5.27 -15.29 -1.10
CA ALA A 72 6.07 -14.44 -1.96
C ALA A 72 5.33 -14.12 -3.27
N ALA A 73 4.68 -15.12 -3.88
CA ALA A 73 3.87 -14.92 -5.08
C ALA A 73 2.70 -13.95 -4.84
N TYR A 74 1.98 -14.12 -3.72
CA TYR A 74 0.87 -13.24 -3.34
C TYR A 74 1.30 -11.79 -3.14
N ALA A 75 2.46 -11.53 -2.52
CA ALA A 75 2.98 -10.17 -2.38
C ALA A 75 3.24 -9.49 -3.74
N LEU A 76 3.76 -10.23 -4.72
CA LEU A 76 3.98 -9.72 -6.07
C LEU A 76 2.67 -9.45 -6.81
N GLU A 77 1.69 -10.36 -6.68
CA GLU A 77 0.35 -10.18 -7.26
C GLU A 77 -0.34 -8.94 -6.67
N TYR A 78 -0.33 -8.79 -5.34
CA TYR A 78 -0.87 -7.62 -4.65
C TYR A 78 -0.21 -6.33 -5.15
N ALA A 79 1.12 -6.33 -5.28
CA ALA A 79 1.86 -5.18 -5.79
C ALA A 79 1.51 -4.86 -7.25
N ARG A 80 1.24 -5.84 -8.10
CA ARG A 80 0.76 -5.62 -9.48
C ARG A 80 -0.62 -4.98 -9.48
N ALA A 81 -1.55 -5.52 -8.69
CA ALA A 81 -2.93 -5.04 -8.63
C ALA A 81 -3.03 -3.56 -8.22
N CYS A 82 -2.19 -3.11 -7.28
CA CYS A 82 -2.15 -1.71 -6.84
C CYS A 82 -1.13 -0.82 -7.59
N GLY A 83 -0.43 -1.36 -8.59
CA GLY A 83 0.57 -0.62 -9.37
C GLY A 83 1.88 -0.32 -8.61
N GLY A 84 2.17 -1.06 -7.54
CA GLY A 84 3.38 -0.97 -6.73
C GLY A 84 4.50 -1.97 -7.09
N GLU A 85 4.36 -2.75 -8.18
CA GLU A 85 5.33 -3.80 -8.55
C GLU A 85 6.78 -3.30 -8.64
N ALA A 86 7.01 -2.20 -9.37
CA ALA A 86 8.35 -1.65 -9.55
C ALA A 86 8.99 -1.24 -8.20
N PHE A 87 8.19 -0.69 -7.29
CA PHE A 87 8.67 -0.34 -5.96
C PHE A 87 9.05 -1.59 -5.17
N LEU A 88 8.21 -2.63 -5.15
CA LEU A 88 8.50 -3.88 -4.46
C LEU A 88 9.77 -4.54 -5.02
N LYS A 89 9.92 -4.63 -6.35
CA LYS A 89 11.13 -5.16 -7.02
C LYS A 89 12.40 -4.40 -6.64
N SER A 90 12.32 -3.06 -6.58
CA SER A 90 13.47 -2.24 -6.17
C SER A 90 13.97 -2.58 -4.75
N LYS A 91 13.09 -3.05 -3.86
CA LYS A 91 13.47 -3.47 -2.49
C LYS A 91 14.22 -4.80 -2.45
N ARG A 92 14.15 -5.57 -3.53
CA ARG A 92 14.90 -6.82 -3.75
C ARG A 92 16.18 -6.59 -4.58
N GLY A 93 16.46 -5.36 -5.00
CA GLY A 93 17.58 -5.05 -5.89
C GLY A 93 17.31 -5.39 -7.37
N GLU A 94 16.05 -5.59 -7.73
CA GLU A 94 15.62 -5.84 -9.11
C GLU A 94 15.09 -4.54 -9.70
N ALA A 95 15.80 -4.01 -10.70
CA ALA A 95 15.43 -2.81 -11.43
C ALA A 95 15.21 -3.15 -12.90
#